data_AF-A0A167CAP9-F1
#
_entry.id   AF-A0A167CAP9-F1
#
_cell.length_a   1.000
_cell.length_b   1.000
_cell.length_c   1.000
_cell.angle_alpha   90.00
_cell.angle_beta   90.00
_cell.angle_gamma   90.00
#
_symmetry.space_group_name_H-M   'P 1'
#
loop_
_entity.id
_entity.type
_entity.pdbx_description
1 polymer ?
#
loop_
_entity_poly.entity_id
_entity_poly.type
_entity_poly.pdbx_seq_one_letter_code
_entity_poly.pdbx_strand_id
1 'polypeptide(L)'
;MSSSQEIDLWSPFTSDILLEVRTSTMKKMPGLEVESGIDKNLREGPIPDEHDPTFHGGPDKAIHGYCSSHYPGWKKEHPVAADRFKPGAFGENFVTKHMNERNVCIGDVIAVGDEVILQVSLPRQPCYKLNHRFQLKNFAPSTFKTSRTGWYYRVLKEGTVKAGDEIRLVERKWPKWTIERIQEYLHRNQNDLAMNEELAAIEELGKESRGAFQRRVAKAKGQEKREKGDKWRDFKIIEKTTQTPRIASFVIEAVSLKESTEDLQPGAHAKLKLPNGLLRSYSIVSGDRNKFELGIALEDKSRGGSRYLHESMAVGDVLQVGRITTDVQVASASSNHVFIVGGIGITAFLALAEAYREVHYNFEMHYAVRSAADVPFRSRLGALGRSVRLYDRAKGERMDIDEIMRTLKWNSHVYVCGPTRMMEAARKAAEECGLEENDVHFEAFSADTSGDPFEVEVVNREGKVLKVGEEETLLEVLKREVGGDVESSCEVGNCGTCKVGLKTGRVDHRGTALTSEEKIGSMLSCVSRGIGRISIEI
;
A
#
# COMPACT_ATOMS: atom_id res chain seq x y z
N MET A 1 26.25 46.53 -13.85
CA MET A 1 24.86 46.08 -13.61
C MET A 1 24.55 45.01 -14.64
N SER A 2 24.80 43.74 -14.32
CA SER A 2 24.45 42.64 -15.22
C SER A 2 22.94 42.42 -15.07
N SER A 3 22.20 42.62 -16.16
CA SER A 3 20.80 42.25 -16.24
C SER A 3 20.69 40.76 -15.93
N SER A 4 20.04 40.42 -14.81
CA SER A 4 19.64 39.04 -14.55
C SER A 4 18.69 38.66 -15.68
N GLN A 5 19.20 37.93 -16.69
CA GLN A 5 18.33 37.29 -17.67
C GLN A 5 17.32 36.45 -16.89
N GLU A 6 16.04 36.69 -17.14
CA GLU A 6 14.97 35.90 -16.56
C GLU A 6 15.12 34.48 -17.13
N ILE A 7 15.58 33.54 -16.31
CA ILE A 7 15.86 32.17 -16.74
C ILE A 7 14.53 31.43 -16.78
N ASP A 8 14.16 30.95 -17.97
CA ASP A 8 12.99 30.12 -18.15
C ASP A 8 13.23 28.71 -17.58
N LEU A 9 12.66 28.45 -16.41
CA LEU A 9 12.74 27.16 -15.74
C LEU A 9 11.97 26.03 -16.45
N TRP A 10 11.19 26.36 -17.49
CA TRP A 10 10.47 25.39 -18.34
C TRP A 10 11.26 24.98 -19.57
N SER A 11 12.23 25.80 -19.99
CA SER A 11 13.07 25.49 -21.13
C SER A 11 14.03 24.34 -20.80
N PRO A 12 14.26 23.40 -21.75
CA PRO A 12 15.32 22.39 -21.66
C PRO A 12 16.64 22.96 -21.15
N PHE A 13 17.20 22.40 -20.08
CA PHE A 13 18.52 22.84 -19.61
C PHE A 13 19.59 22.39 -20.63
N THR A 14 20.62 23.22 -20.80
CA THR A 14 21.83 22.88 -21.56
C THR A 14 23.08 23.02 -20.71
N SER A 15 23.07 23.93 -19.73
CA SER A 15 24.08 24.09 -18.70
C SER A 15 23.47 24.56 -17.39
N ASP A 16 24.17 24.33 -16.29
CA ASP A 16 23.89 24.85 -14.95
C ASP A 16 25.19 24.92 -14.13
N ILE A 17 25.11 25.38 -12.88
CA ILE A 17 26.24 25.44 -11.95
C ILE A 17 25.92 24.58 -10.73
N LEU A 18 26.89 23.79 -10.31
CA LEU A 18 26.82 23.04 -9.06
C LEU A 18 27.01 23.99 -7.87
N LEU A 19 25.92 24.31 -7.15
CA LEU A 19 25.96 25.28 -6.05
C LEU A 19 26.60 24.70 -4.80
N GLU A 20 26.24 23.47 -4.46
CA GLU A 20 26.75 22.78 -3.28
C GLU A 20 26.95 21.31 -3.56
N VAL A 21 27.98 20.76 -2.91
CA VAL A 21 28.29 19.34 -2.87
C VAL A 21 28.13 18.87 -1.43
N ARG A 22 27.35 17.81 -1.22
CA ARG A 22 26.99 17.33 0.11
C ARG A 22 27.11 15.82 0.25
N THR A 23 27.62 15.35 1.39
CA THR A 23 27.73 13.92 1.73
C THR A 23 27.32 13.67 3.17
N SER A 24 27.11 12.39 3.52
CA SER A 24 26.75 11.95 4.87
C SER A 24 27.18 10.51 5.06
N THR A 25 27.33 10.14 6.32
CA THR A 25 27.29 8.74 6.77
C THR A 25 25.88 8.40 7.26
N MET A 26 25.56 7.11 7.29
CA MET A 26 24.32 6.63 7.90
C MET A 26 24.30 6.98 9.40
N LYS A 27 23.21 7.60 9.85
CA LYS A 27 22.98 7.95 11.26
C LYS A 27 21.59 7.52 11.69
N LYS A 28 21.45 7.11 12.96
CA LYS A 28 20.15 6.80 13.56
C LYS A 28 19.22 8.02 13.50
N MET A 29 18.03 7.84 12.95
CA MET A 29 17.03 8.91 12.90
C MET A 29 16.44 9.15 14.30
N PRO A 30 16.26 10.41 14.73
CA PRO A 30 15.67 10.69 16.04
C PRO A 30 14.29 10.04 16.17
N GLY A 31 14.03 9.36 17.30
CA GLY A 31 12.73 8.72 17.57
C GLY A 31 12.42 7.44 16.77
N LEU A 32 13.35 6.96 15.94
CA LEU A 32 13.20 5.74 15.13
C LEU A 32 14.40 4.81 15.31
N GLU A 33 14.22 3.52 15.03
CA GLU A 33 15.30 2.52 15.06
C GLU A 33 16.10 2.44 13.74
N VAL A 34 15.66 3.16 12.71
CA VAL A 34 16.26 3.14 11.37
C VAL A 34 17.43 4.12 11.24
N GLU A 35 18.44 3.74 10.47
CA GLU A 35 19.52 4.63 10.04
C GLU A 35 19.22 5.28 8.68
N SER A 36 19.78 6.48 8.47
CA SER A 36 19.57 7.25 7.25
C SER A 36 20.73 8.19 6.97
N GLY A 37 21.15 8.26 5.70
CA GLY A 37 22.10 9.24 5.16
C GLY A 37 21.42 10.53 4.68
N ILE A 38 20.16 10.77 5.04
CA ILE A 38 19.43 11.97 4.58
C ILE A 38 20.03 13.28 5.12
N ASP A 39 20.74 13.23 6.24
CA ASP A 39 21.40 14.37 6.88
C ASP A 39 22.77 14.66 6.25
N LYS A 40 22.75 15.26 5.06
CA LYS A 40 23.96 15.63 4.32
C LYS A 40 24.55 16.97 4.76
N ASN A 41 25.86 16.97 4.97
CA ASN A 41 26.64 18.16 5.31
C ASN A 41 27.35 18.69 4.06
N LEU A 42 27.62 20.00 4.07
CA LEU A 42 28.50 20.61 3.06
C LEU A 42 29.86 19.90 3.08
N ARG A 43 30.37 19.60 1.90
CA ARG A 43 31.72 19.07 1.73
C ARG A 43 32.59 20.12 1.04
N GLU A 44 33.70 20.45 1.67
CA GLU A 44 34.77 21.24 1.07
C GLU A 44 35.82 20.28 0.52
N GLY A 45 36.08 20.32 -0.79
CA GLY A 45 37.07 19.48 -1.48
C GLY A 45 36.51 18.25 -2.20
N PRO A 46 37.39 17.41 -2.79
CA PRO A 46 37.01 16.24 -3.58
C PRO A 46 36.17 15.22 -2.80
N ILE A 47 35.21 14.58 -3.48
CA ILE A 47 34.50 13.42 -2.93
C ILE A 47 35.24 12.13 -3.34
N PRO A 48 35.85 11.38 -2.40
CA PRO A 48 36.26 10.01 -2.66
C PRO A 48 35.03 9.07 -2.70
N ASP A 49 35.18 7.91 -3.31
CA ASP A 49 34.14 6.89 -3.44
C ASP A 49 33.60 6.43 -2.06
N GLU A 50 32.50 7.04 -1.61
CA GLU A 50 31.77 6.66 -0.40
C GLU A 50 30.52 5.86 -0.83
N HIS A 51 30.71 4.56 -1.08
CA HIS A 51 29.63 3.62 -1.35
C HIS A 51 28.80 3.35 -0.08
N ASP A 52 27.49 3.64 -0.10
CA ASP A 52 26.51 3.15 0.88
C ASP A 52 25.84 1.87 0.33
N PRO A 53 26.14 0.68 0.88
CA PRO A 53 25.62 -0.59 0.37
C PRO A 53 24.19 -0.91 0.85
N THR A 54 23.53 -0.07 1.65
CA THR A 54 22.31 -0.45 2.38
C THR A 54 21.01 0.15 1.84
N PHE A 55 20.12 -0.75 1.38
CA PHE A 55 18.66 -0.66 1.10
C PHE A 55 18.11 0.47 0.22
N HIS A 56 18.85 1.54 -0.06
CA HIS A 56 18.50 2.60 -1.01
C HIS A 56 19.67 3.01 -1.91
N GLY A 57 20.78 2.28 -1.87
CA GLY A 57 21.92 2.40 -2.77
C GLY A 57 21.78 1.51 -4.02
N GLY A 58 22.75 1.65 -4.92
CA GLY A 58 22.80 0.94 -6.20
C GLY A 58 23.32 1.87 -7.31
N PRO A 59 23.78 1.31 -8.43
CA PRO A 59 24.36 2.11 -9.52
C PRO A 59 23.39 3.20 -10.00
N ASP A 60 22.09 2.94 -9.99
CA ASP A 60 21.03 3.87 -10.40
C ASP A 60 20.76 5.02 -9.41
N LYS A 61 21.38 5.04 -8.23
CA LYS A 61 21.10 6.02 -7.16
C LYS A 61 22.35 6.62 -6.52
N ALA A 62 23.47 6.60 -7.24
CA ALA A 62 24.77 7.04 -6.73
C ALA A 62 24.76 8.50 -6.24
N ILE A 63 24.13 9.40 -6.98
CA ILE A 63 24.08 10.83 -6.65
C ILE A 63 22.64 11.32 -6.70
N HIS A 64 22.18 12.00 -5.64
CA HIS A 64 20.87 12.65 -5.59
C HIS A 64 20.99 14.14 -5.93
N GLY A 65 20.27 14.61 -6.95
CA GLY A 65 20.13 16.02 -7.29
C GLY A 65 18.78 16.59 -6.84
N TYR A 66 18.78 17.83 -6.36
CA TYR A 66 17.56 18.56 -6.04
C TYR A 66 17.67 20.04 -6.44
N CYS A 67 16.55 20.58 -6.95
CA CYS A 67 16.50 21.94 -7.43
C CYS A 67 16.31 22.94 -6.27
N SER A 68 17.27 23.86 -6.12
CA SER A 68 17.20 24.88 -5.07
C SER A 68 16.04 25.86 -5.23
N SER A 69 15.50 26.06 -6.44
CA SER A 69 14.39 26.98 -6.69
C SER A 69 13.07 26.55 -6.05
N HIS A 70 12.97 25.29 -5.60
CA HIS A 70 11.77 24.79 -4.91
C HIS A 70 11.68 25.28 -3.47
N TYR A 71 12.81 25.59 -2.82
CA TYR A 71 12.83 25.94 -1.39
C TYR A 71 11.94 27.14 -1.03
N PRO A 72 11.95 28.27 -1.75
CA PRO A 72 11.04 29.38 -1.45
C PRO A 72 9.55 29.00 -1.54
N GLY A 73 9.17 28.18 -2.52
CA GLY A 73 7.80 27.67 -2.66
C GLY A 73 7.39 26.83 -1.45
N TRP A 74 8.23 25.89 -1.04
CA TRP A 74 7.98 25.08 0.15
C TRP A 74 7.86 25.89 1.43
N LYS A 75 8.70 26.92 1.62
CA LYS A 75 8.58 27.83 2.78
C LYS A 75 7.24 28.54 2.82
N LYS A 76 6.73 28.98 1.67
CA LYS A 76 5.44 29.65 1.54
C LYS A 76 4.27 28.71 1.81
N GLU A 77 4.36 27.47 1.30
CA GLU A 77 3.33 26.44 1.47
C GLU A 77 3.29 25.86 2.90
N HIS A 78 4.44 25.82 3.58
CA HIS A 78 4.59 25.24 4.92
C HIS A 78 5.34 26.19 5.86
N PRO A 79 4.72 27.32 6.26
CA PRO A 79 5.38 28.36 7.06
C PRO A 79 5.88 27.85 8.41
N VAL A 80 5.17 26.89 9.04
CA VAL A 80 5.56 26.26 10.32
C VAL A 80 6.88 25.48 10.25
N ALA A 81 7.31 25.08 9.05
CA ALA A 81 8.53 24.35 8.79
C ALA A 81 9.52 25.15 7.91
N ALA A 82 9.30 26.45 7.72
CA ALA A 82 10.06 27.28 6.79
C ALA A 82 11.59 27.20 6.99
N ASP A 83 12.05 27.20 8.23
CA ASP A 83 13.48 27.15 8.57
C ASP A 83 14.15 25.80 8.21
N ARG A 84 13.35 24.76 7.98
CA ARG A 84 13.79 23.43 7.60
C ARG A 84 13.99 23.31 6.09
N PHE A 85 13.35 24.16 5.27
CA PHE A 85 13.48 24.16 3.82
C PHE A 85 14.72 24.95 3.38
N LYS A 86 15.86 24.28 3.33
CA LYS A 86 17.16 24.85 2.93
C LYS A 86 17.97 23.82 2.14
N PRO A 87 18.98 24.22 1.35
CA PRO A 87 19.87 23.29 0.66
C PRO A 87 20.37 22.15 1.56
N GLY A 88 20.30 20.92 1.04
CA GLY A 88 20.53 19.66 1.76
C GLY A 88 19.31 19.12 2.51
N ALA A 89 18.18 19.83 2.54
CA ALA A 89 17.01 19.39 3.31
C ALA A 89 16.29 18.21 2.67
N PHE A 90 16.48 17.92 1.38
CA PHE A 90 15.92 16.73 0.74
C PHE A 90 16.92 15.56 0.69
N GLY A 91 18.11 15.73 1.29
CA GLY A 91 19.18 14.74 1.27
C GLY A 91 19.88 14.67 -0.09
N GLU A 92 19.88 15.76 -0.84
CA GLU A 92 20.60 15.89 -2.10
C GLU A 92 22.11 15.94 -1.88
N ASN A 93 22.84 15.28 -2.78
CA ASN A 93 24.28 15.46 -2.92
C ASN A 93 24.57 16.73 -3.68
N PHE A 94 23.85 16.96 -4.78
CA PHE A 94 24.05 18.09 -5.69
C PHE A 94 22.88 19.05 -5.57
N VAL A 95 23.21 20.28 -5.21
CA VAL A 95 22.26 21.40 -5.23
C VAL A 95 22.48 22.15 -6.54
N THR A 96 21.47 22.11 -7.42
CA THR A 96 21.51 22.78 -8.72
C THR A 96 20.71 24.08 -8.67
N LYS A 97 21.07 25.03 -9.54
CA LYS A 97 20.45 26.37 -9.54
C LYS A 97 19.21 26.43 -10.45
N HIS A 98 19.27 25.82 -11.62
CA HIS A 98 18.29 25.97 -12.70
C HIS A 98 17.74 24.64 -13.23
N MET A 99 18.50 23.55 -13.11
CA MET A 99 18.00 22.19 -13.37
C MET A 99 16.87 21.86 -12.40
N ASN A 100 15.76 21.35 -12.95
CA ASN A 100 14.58 20.90 -12.22
C ASN A 100 13.88 19.76 -12.97
N GLU A 101 12.83 19.20 -12.38
CA GLU A 101 12.15 18.02 -12.90
C GLU A 101 11.47 18.25 -14.26
N ARG A 102 11.26 19.51 -14.66
CA ARG A 102 10.59 19.90 -15.91
C ARG A 102 11.56 20.01 -17.08
N ASN A 103 12.84 20.29 -16.82
CA ASN A 103 13.83 20.53 -17.86
C ASN A 103 14.93 19.46 -17.93
N VAL A 104 15.01 18.57 -16.94
CA VAL A 104 15.86 17.38 -16.92
C VAL A 104 15.08 16.17 -17.45
N CYS A 105 15.68 15.43 -18.39
CA CYS A 105 15.11 14.22 -18.97
C CYS A 105 15.81 12.95 -18.48
N ILE A 106 15.07 11.84 -18.46
CA ILE A 106 15.64 10.53 -18.15
C ILE A 106 16.67 10.13 -19.21
N GLY A 107 17.78 9.54 -18.77
CA GLY A 107 18.87 9.13 -19.64
C GLY A 107 19.75 10.27 -20.15
N ASP A 108 19.48 11.53 -19.77
CA ASP A 108 20.40 12.63 -20.04
C ASP A 108 21.79 12.28 -19.51
N VAL A 109 22.80 12.41 -20.38
CA VAL A 109 24.22 12.30 -20.02
C VAL A 109 24.74 13.69 -19.80
N ILE A 110 25.35 13.94 -18.65
CA ILE A 110 25.87 15.24 -18.25
C ILE A 110 27.35 15.14 -17.87
N ALA A 111 28.10 16.19 -18.20
CA ALA A 111 29.44 16.42 -17.67
C ALA A 111 29.35 17.36 -16.48
N VAL A 112 30.09 17.07 -15.41
CA VAL A 112 30.23 17.91 -14.23
C VAL A 112 31.71 18.20 -14.02
N GLY A 113 32.09 19.47 -14.15
CA GLY A 113 33.50 19.84 -14.24
C GLY A 113 34.19 19.19 -15.44
N ASP A 114 35.47 18.86 -15.29
CA ASP A 114 36.31 18.38 -16.39
C ASP A 114 36.31 16.85 -16.56
N GLU A 115 36.02 16.11 -15.48
CA GLU A 115 36.28 14.66 -15.44
C GLU A 115 35.01 13.82 -15.38
N VAL A 116 34.01 14.25 -14.62
CA VAL A 116 32.88 13.41 -14.20
C VAL A 116 31.79 13.39 -15.26
N ILE A 117 31.35 12.18 -15.62
CA ILE A 117 30.20 11.96 -16.49
C ILE A 117 29.13 11.20 -15.71
N LEU A 118 27.94 11.77 -15.65
CA LEU A 118 26.77 11.21 -14.98
C LEU A 118 25.64 10.96 -15.97
N GLN A 119 24.76 10.02 -15.64
CA GLN A 119 23.52 9.83 -16.38
C GLN A 119 22.31 9.88 -15.45
N VAL A 120 21.30 10.67 -15.81
CA VAL A 120 20.02 10.73 -15.09
C VAL A 120 19.34 9.37 -15.18
N SER A 121 19.14 8.73 -14.04
CA SER A 121 18.79 7.31 -13.96
C SER A 121 17.39 7.07 -13.42
N LEU A 122 16.89 7.90 -12.50
CA LEU A 122 15.61 7.68 -11.82
C LEU A 122 15.00 8.98 -11.27
N PRO A 123 13.67 9.16 -11.34
CA PRO A 123 12.97 10.09 -10.45
C PRO A 123 13.17 9.68 -8.99
N ARG A 124 13.42 10.64 -8.10
CA ARG A 124 13.52 10.36 -6.66
C ARG A 124 12.17 9.88 -6.16
N GLN A 125 12.18 8.90 -5.25
CA GLN A 125 11.00 8.41 -4.54
C GLN A 125 11.05 8.80 -3.05
N PRO A 126 10.67 10.03 -2.68
CA PRO A 126 10.60 10.43 -1.28
C PRO A 126 9.79 9.47 -0.40
N CYS A 127 10.31 9.18 0.79
CA CYS A 127 9.67 8.30 1.77
C CYS A 127 9.35 9.06 3.06
N TYR A 128 8.75 8.37 4.05
CA TYR A 128 8.41 8.95 5.36
C TYR A 128 9.57 9.66 6.07
N LYS A 129 10.83 9.37 5.70
CA LYS A 129 12.01 10.05 6.26
C LYS A 129 11.97 11.56 6.02
N LEU A 130 11.39 12.02 4.91
CA LEU A 130 11.15 13.47 4.70
C LEU A 130 10.10 14.01 5.66
N ASN A 131 9.00 13.28 5.90
CA ASN A 131 7.98 13.69 6.86
C ASN A 131 8.64 13.99 8.21
N HIS A 132 9.48 13.07 8.69
CA HIS A 132 10.21 13.23 9.94
C HIS A 132 11.17 14.42 9.94
N ARG A 133 11.91 14.62 8.84
CA ARG A 133 12.86 15.73 8.72
C ARG A 133 12.16 17.09 8.79
N PHE A 134 11.06 17.23 8.07
CA PHE A 134 10.29 18.47 8.04
C PHE A 134 9.31 18.60 9.22
N GLN A 135 9.05 17.51 9.96
CA GLN A 135 8.00 17.40 10.97
C GLN A 135 6.62 17.78 10.40
N LEU A 136 6.37 17.30 9.18
CA LEU A 136 5.11 17.48 8.46
C LEU A 136 4.53 16.11 8.14
N LYS A 137 3.34 15.81 8.67
CA LYS A 137 2.62 14.58 8.34
C LYS A 137 2.28 14.59 6.85
N ASN A 138 2.34 13.43 6.20
CA ASN A 138 1.94 13.25 4.79
C ASN A 138 2.66 14.18 3.79
N PHE A 139 3.87 14.64 4.12
CA PHE A 139 4.65 15.54 3.25
C PHE A 139 5.25 14.85 2.03
N ALA A 140 5.81 13.65 2.16
CA ALA A 140 6.37 12.89 1.04
C ALA A 140 5.34 12.73 -0.11
N PRO A 141 4.07 12.37 0.15
CA PRO A 141 3.00 12.45 -0.84
C PRO A 141 2.87 13.78 -1.60
N SER A 142 3.04 14.93 -0.94
CA SER A 142 2.91 16.25 -1.59
C SER A 142 4.03 16.52 -2.59
N THR A 143 5.24 15.99 -2.34
CA THR A 143 6.36 16.10 -3.27
C THR A 143 6.06 15.40 -4.60
N PHE A 144 5.42 14.22 -4.56
CA PHE A 144 4.95 13.52 -5.76
C PHE A 144 3.87 14.33 -6.48
N LYS A 145 2.85 14.81 -5.75
CA LYS A 145 1.73 15.59 -6.32
C LYS A 145 2.20 16.82 -7.09
N THR A 146 3.30 17.43 -6.66
CA THR A 146 3.86 18.65 -7.27
C THR A 146 5.09 18.41 -8.15
N SER A 147 5.48 17.14 -8.31
CA SER A 147 6.66 16.69 -9.04
C SER A 147 7.99 17.33 -8.57
N ARG A 148 8.06 17.78 -7.31
CA ARG A 148 9.24 18.41 -6.68
C ARG A 148 9.99 17.41 -5.80
N THR A 149 10.44 16.33 -6.40
CA THR A 149 11.01 15.16 -5.71
C THR A 149 12.52 15.09 -5.77
N GLY A 150 13.15 15.71 -6.76
CA GLY A 150 14.54 15.46 -7.16
C GLY A 150 14.68 14.26 -8.08
N TRP A 151 15.92 13.94 -8.42
CA TRP A 151 16.26 12.81 -9.29
C TRP A 151 17.63 12.24 -8.92
N TYR A 152 17.88 11.03 -9.39
CA TYR A 152 19.15 10.37 -9.22
C TYR A 152 19.97 10.34 -10.49
N TYR A 153 21.28 10.25 -10.28
CA TYR A 153 22.25 9.91 -11.30
C TYR A 153 22.92 8.58 -10.99
N ARG A 154 23.27 7.87 -12.07
CA ARG A 154 24.34 6.88 -12.07
C ARG A 154 25.65 7.50 -12.56
N VAL A 155 26.77 6.99 -12.08
CA VAL A 155 28.10 7.44 -12.51
C VAL A 155 28.53 6.63 -13.73
N LEU A 156 28.83 7.30 -14.84
CA LEU A 156 29.39 6.67 -16.05
C LEU A 156 30.92 6.81 -16.10
N LYS A 157 31.44 7.91 -15.57
CA LYS A 157 32.88 8.15 -15.39
C LYS A 157 33.11 8.87 -14.07
N GLU A 158 33.91 8.26 -13.21
CA GLU A 158 34.35 8.80 -11.93
C GLU A 158 35.35 9.95 -12.12
N GLY A 159 35.49 10.78 -11.09
CA GLY A 159 36.36 11.94 -11.07
C GLY A 159 36.04 12.85 -9.89
N THR A 160 36.67 14.01 -9.84
CA THR A 160 36.45 14.99 -8.76
C THR A 160 35.40 16.03 -9.14
N VAL A 161 34.55 16.41 -8.18
CA VAL A 161 33.63 17.55 -8.28
C VAL A 161 33.80 18.49 -7.09
N LYS A 162 33.47 19.76 -7.29
CA LYS A 162 33.38 20.79 -6.25
C LYS A 162 32.26 21.78 -6.56
N ALA A 163 31.85 22.54 -5.54
CA ALA A 163 30.96 23.68 -5.76
C ALA A 163 31.60 24.68 -6.74
N GLY A 164 30.78 25.23 -7.63
CA GLY A 164 31.19 26.13 -8.71
C GLY A 164 31.51 25.45 -10.04
N ASP A 165 31.61 24.12 -10.08
CA ASP A 165 31.80 23.39 -11.33
C ASP A 165 30.60 23.57 -12.27
N GLU A 166 30.89 23.70 -13.56
CA GLU A 166 29.87 23.73 -14.61
C GLU A 166 29.26 22.35 -14.79
N ILE A 167 27.94 22.31 -14.92
CA ILE A 167 27.18 21.14 -15.35
C ILE A 167 26.76 21.39 -16.80
N ARG A 168 27.09 20.48 -17.72
CA ARG A 168 26.71 20.59 -19.14
C ARG A 168 26.02 19.34 -19.64
N LEU A 169 24.96 19.52 -20.42
CA LEU A 169 24.33 18.44 -21.16
C LEU A 169 25.27 17.96 -22.27
N VAL A 170 25.58 16.67 -22.26
CA VAL A 170 26.41 16.00 -23.28
C VAL A 170 25.52 15.31 -24.31
N GLU A 171 24.51 14.57 -23.84
CA GLU A 171 23.59 13.84 -24.69
C GLU A 171 22.19 13.81 -24.09
N ARG A 172 21.17 13.95 -24.93
CA ARG A 172 19.76 13.76 -24.58
C ARG A 172 19.09 12.80 -25.55
N LYS A 173 18.94 11.55 -25.11
CA LYS A 173 18.28 10.49 -25.91
C LYS A 173 16.76 10.56 -25.87
N TRP A 174 16.18 11.00 -24.74
CA TRP A 174 14.73 10.95 -24.49
C TRP A 174 14.12 12.33 -24.21
N PRO A 175 14.10 13.26 -25.19
CA PRO A 175 13.71 14.65 -24.96
C PRO A 175 12.25 14.88 -24.55
N LYS A 176 11.39 13.87 -24.73
CA LYS A 176 9.98 13.91 -24.32
C LYS A 176 9.76 13.51 -22.87
N TRP A 177 10.73 12.86 -22.23
CA TRP A 177 10.59 12.20 -20.94
C TRP A 177 11.32 12.95 -19.84
N THR A 178 10.75 14.10 -19.49
CA THR A 178 11.18 14.87 -18.32
C THR A 178 10.89 14.10 -17.04
N ILE A 179 11.62 14.38 -15.97
CA ILE A 179 11.39 13.73 -14.67
C ILE A 179 9.96 13.99 -14.17
N GLU A 180 9.41 15.19 -14.38
CA GLU A 180 8.01 15.52 -14.07
C GLU A 180 7.03 14.65 -14.86
N ARG A 181 7.26 14.46 -16.16
CA ARG A 181 6.37 13.65 -17.00
C ARG A 181 6.41 12.17 -16.61
N ILE A 182 7.58 11.64 -16.24
CA ILE A 182 7.66 10.26 -15.74
C ILE A 182 6.88 10.13 -14.43
N GLN A 183 6.99 11.12 -13.53
CA GLN A 183 6.24 11.12 -12.28
C GLN A 183 4.72 11.15 -12.47
N GLU A 184 4.23 11.76 -13.55
CA GLU A 184 2.81 11.72 -13.93
C GLU A 184 2.31 10.29 -14.03
N TYR A 185 2.97 9.46 -14.83
CA TYR A 185 2.57 8.07 -15.04
C TYR A 185 3.03 7.15 -13.91
N LEU A 186 4.06 7.53 -13.16
CA LEU A 186 4.49 6.77 -12.01
C LEU A 186 3.47 6.86 -10.86
N HIS A 187 2.89 8.04 -10.62
CA HIS A 187 2.10 8.32 -9.42
C HIS A 187 0.63 8.65 -9.65
N ARG A 188 0.29 9.33 -10.75
CA ARG A 188 -1.07 9.85 -11.01
C ARG A 188 -1.80 9.02 -12.05
N ASN A 189 -1.28 8.95 -13.27
CA ASN A 189 -1.91 8.24 -14.40
C ASN A 189 -1.35 6.81 -14.56
N GLN A 190 -1.44 6.01 -13.50
CA GLN A 190 -0.79 4.69 -13.44
C GLN A 190 -1.40 3.64 -14.40
N ASN A 191 -2.63 3.86 -14.88
CA ASN A 191 -3.37 2.92 -15.71
C ASN A 191 -3.27 3.22 -17.22
N ASP A 192 -2.53 4.26 -17.62
CA ASP A 192 -2.32 4.57 -19.05
C ASP A 192 -1.39 3.52 -19.69
N LEU A 193 -1.98 2.57 -20.42
CA LEU A 193 -1.23 1.44 -20.98
C LEU A 193 -0.20 1.89 -22.01
N ALA A 194 -0.55 2.82 -22.90
CA ALA A 194 0.36 3.30 -23.94
C ALA A 194 1.62 3.94 -23.33
N MET A 195 1.42 4.79 -22.32
CA MET A 195 2.53 5.46 -21.64
C MET A 195 3.35 4.49 -20.79
N ASN A 196 2.70 3.52 -20.14
CA ASN A 196 3.39 2.45 -19.42
C ASN A 196 4.27 1.60 -20.36
N GLU A 197 3.84 1.33 -21.60
CA GLU A 197 4.63 0.58 -22.59
C GLU A 197 5.87 1.35 -23.06
N GLU A 198 5.71 2.64 -23.38
CA GLU A 198 6.85 3.49 -23.75
C GLU A 198 7.88 3.55 -22.61
N LEU A 199 7.44 3.81 -21.37
CA LEU A 199 8.32 3.92 -20.21
C LEU A 199 8.98 2.59 -19.83
N ALA A 200 8.30 1.46 -20.03
CA ALA A 200 8.85 0.13 -19.80
C ALA A 200 10.00 -0.23 -20.76
N ALA A 201 10.06 0.43 -21.92
CA ALA A 201 11.08 0.21 -22.96
C ALA A 201 12.32 1.13 -22.83
N ILE A 202 12.29 2.16 -21.97
CA ILE A 202 13.43 3.06 -21.77
C ILE A 202 14.52 2.33 -20.98
N GLU A 203 15.62 1.97 -21.63
CA GLU A 203 16.70 1.20 -21.01
C GLU A 203 17.42 1.97 -19.90
N GLU A 204 17.58 3.28 -20.09
CA GLU A 204 18.25 4.19 -19.16
C GLU A 204 17.44 4.44 -17.89
N LEU A 205 16.12 4.19 -17.90
CA LEU A 205 15.29 4.26 -16.71
C LEU A 205 15.67 3.12 -15.77
N GLY A 206 16.11 3.47 -14.56
CA GLY A 206 16.60 2.51 -13.58
C GLY A 206 15.61 1.40 -13.25
N LYS A 207 16.15 0.26 -12.79
CA LYS A 207 15.41 -1.01 -12.70
C LYS A 207 14.12 -0.92 -11.88
N GLU A 208 14.12 -0.12 -10.82
CA GLU A 208 12.97 0.06 -9.93
C GLU A 208 11.76 0.65 -10.66
N SER A 209 11.90 1.84 -11.24
CA SER A 209 10.81 2.52 -11.95
C SER A 209 10.43 1.78 -13.23
N ARG A 210 11.43 1.33 -14.02
CA ARG A 210 11.17 0.55 -15.24
C ARG A 210 10.42 -0.74 -14.94
N GLY A 211 10.83 -1.46 -13.89
CA GLY A 211 10.16 -2.67 -13.42
C GLY A 211 8.71 -2.43 -12.98
N ALA A 212 8.41 -1.28 -12.37
CA ALA A 212 7.04 -0.92 -12.03
C ALA A 212 6.16 -0.76 -13.28
N PHE A 213 6.67 -0.09 -14.33
CA PHE A 213 5.97 0.03 -15.61
C PHE A 213 5.80 -1.34 -16.30
N GLN A 214 6.83 -2.17 -16.33
CA GLN A 214 6.77 -3.53 -16.89
C GLN A 214 5.70 -4.39 -16.20
N ARG A 215 5.61 -4.34 -14.86
CA ARG A 215 4.55 -5.04 -14.11
C ARG A 215 3.15 -4.51 -14.46
N ARG A 216 2.99 -3.19 -14.64
CA ARG A 216 1.71 -2.59 -15.03
C ARG A 216 1.28 -3.01 -16.45
N VAL A 217 2.21 -3.02 -17.41
CA VAL A 217 1.97 -3.51 -18.78
C VAL A 217 1.55 -4.98 -18.76
N ALA A 218 2.29 -5.82 -18.03
CA ALA A 218 1.96 -7.25 -17.89
C ALA A 218 0.56 -7.45 -17.27
N LYS A 219 0.24 -6.68 -16.21
CA LYS A 219 -1.07 -6.71 -15.56
C LYS A 219 -2.20 -6.31 -16.51
N ALA A 220 -2.05 -5.21 -17.26
CA ALA A 220 -3.07 -4.70 -18.18
C ALA A 220 -3.33 -5.67 -19.34
N LYS A 221 -2.28 -6.17 -20.00
CA LYS A 221 -2.40 -7.21 -21.05
C LYS A 221 -3.00 -8.51 -20.52
N GLY A 222 -2.70 -8.83 -19.26
CA GLY A 222 -3.32 -9.95 -18.54
C GLY A 222 -4.80 -9.73 -18.22
N GLN A 223 -5.27 -8.49 -18.06
CA GLN A 223 -6.66 -8.14 -17.81
C GLN A 223 -7.50 -8.16 -19.09
N GLU A 224 -6.98 -7.69 -20.22
CA GLU A 224 -7.70 -7.75 -21.52
C GLU A 224 -7.98 -9.19 -21.98
N LYS A 225 -7.11 -10.14 -21.61
CA LYS A 225 -7.29 -11.57 -21.89
C LYS A 225 -8.24 -12.28 -20.90
N ARG A 226 -8.86 -11.58 -19.94
CA ARG A 226 -9.77 -12.21 -18.97
C ARG A 226 -11.17 -12.38 -19.54
N GLU A 227 -11.63 -13.63 -19.53
CA GLU A 227 -13.06 -13.96 -19.65
C GLU A 227 -13.81 -13.43 -18.43
N LYS A 228 -15.05 -12.95 -18.62
CA LYS A 228 -15.94 -12.52 -17.53
C LYS A 228 -16.31 -13.72 -16.64
N GLY A 229 -15.88 -13.69 -15.38
CA GLY A 229 -16.19 -14.70 -14.35
C GLY A 229 -14.99 -15.08 -13.48
N ASP A 230 -15.24 -15.53 -12.24
CA ASP A 230 -14.18 -16.09 -11.39
C ASP A 230 -13.64 -17.39 -12.03
N LYS A 231 -12.39 -17.37 -12.51
CA LYS A 231 -11.69 -18.60 -12.91
C LYS A 231 -11.29 -19.37 -11.66
N TRP A 232 -12.13 -20.33 -11.30
CA TRP A 232 -11.87 -21.29 -10.24
C TRP A 232 -10.73 -22.23 -10.62
N ARG A 233 -9.80 -22.44 -9.70
CA ARG A 233 -8.72 -23.42 -9.81
C ARG A 233 -8.87 -24.44 -8.71
N ASP A 234 -8.58 -25.69 -9.02
CA ASP A 234 -8.59 -26.76 -8.03
C ASP A 234 -7.30 -26.72 -7.21
N PHE A 235 -7.45 -26.74 -5.90
CA PHE A 235 -6.38 -26.80 -4.93
C PHE A 235 -6.61 -27.98 -3.99
N LYS A 236 -5.54 -28.73 -3.73
CA LYS A 236 -5.52 -29.86 -2.82
C LYS A 236 -5.03 -29.42 -1.46
N ILE A 237 -5.70 -29.85 -0.39
CA ILE A 237 -5.19 -29.70 0.98
C ILE A 237 -4.02 -30.67 1.14
N ILE A 238 -2.82 -30.14 1.32
CA ILE A 238 -1.61 -30.94 1.52
C ILE A 238 -1.19 -31.00 2.99
N GLU A 239 -1.65 -30.05 3.80
CA GLU A 239 -1.43 -30.04 5.25
C GLU A 239 -2.65 -29.45 5.97
N LYS A 240 -3.02 -30.04 7.11
CA LYS A 240 -4.02 -29.51 8.04
C LYS A 240 -3.46 -29.63 9.46
N THR A 241 -3.27 -28.50 10.11
CA THR A 241 -2.60 -28.43 11.43
C THR A 241 -3.49 -27.72 12.44
N THR A 242 -3.77 -28.37 13.57
CA THR A 242 -4.49 -27.74 14.69
C THR A 242 -3.56 -26.75 15.38
N GLN A 243 -3.79 -25.45 15.18
CA GLN A 243 -3.02 -24.37 15.78
C GLN A 243 -3.47 -24.13 17.24
N THR A 244 -4.78 -24.19 17.47
CA THR A 244 -5.43 -24.03 18.78
C THR A 244 -6.72 -24.87 18.79
N PRO A 245 -7.42 -25.04 19.93
CA PRO A 245 -8.72 -25.75 19.95
C PRO A 245 -9.79 -25.16 19.02
N ARG A 246 -9.61 -23.91 18.56
CA ARG A 246 -10.56 -23.20 17.70
C ARG A 246 -9.97 -22.79 16.36
N ILE A 247 -8.69 -23.00 16.10
CA ILE A 247 -8.02 -22.50 14.90
C ILE A 247 -7.23 -23.65 14.28
N ALA A 248 -7.46 -23.90 13.00
CA ALA A 248 -6.67 -24.80 12.18
C ALA A 248 -6.02 -24.01 11.06
N SER A 249 -4.79 -24.39 10.71
CA SER A 249 -4.15 -23.94 9.47
C SER A 249 -4.24 -25.00 8.38
N PHE A 250 -4.34 -24.53 7.15
CA PHE A 250 -4.46 -25.37 5.95
C PHE A 250 -3.43 -24.90 4.95
N VAL A 251 -2.49 -25.78 4.56
CA VAL A 251 -1.63 -25.55 3.41
C VAL A 251 -2.30 -26.19 2.21
N ILE A 252 -2.58 -25.37 1.19
CA ILE A 252 -3.24 -25.81 -0.02
C ILE A 252 -2.37 -25.53 -1.25
N GLU A 253 -2.36 -26.46 -2.19
CA GLU A 253 -1.51 -26.43 -3.38
C GLU A 253 -2.34 -26.67 -4.64
N ALA A 254 -2.09 -25.88 -5.68
CA ALA A 254 -2.80 -25.96 -6.94
C ALA A 254 -2.55 -27.32 -7.60
N VAL A 255 -3.63 -27.98 -8.01
CA VAL A 255 -3.55 -29.25 -8.76
C VAL A 255 -2.82 -29.03 -10.09
N SER A 256 -3.07 -27.89 -10.73
CA SER A 256 -2.38 -27.44 -11.93
C SER A 256 -1.62 -26.14 -11.66
N LEU A 257 -0.29 -26.22 -11.68
CA LEU A 257 0.59 -25.09 -11.49
C LEU A 257 0.45 -24.10 -12.65
N LYS A 258 0.47 -22.81 -12.32
CA LYS A 258 0.68 -21.75 -13.33
C LYS A 258 2.14 -21.31 -13.23
N GLU A 259 2.78 -21.09 -14.38
CA GLU A 259 4.01 -20.29 -14.42
C GLU A 259 3.66 -18.89 -13.90
N SER A 260 3.97 -18.63 -12.63
CA SER A 260 3.75 -17.34 -12.00
C SER A 260 4.98 -17.02 -11.18
N THR A 261 5.59 -15.88 -11.48
CA THR A 261 6.78 -15.34 -10.82
C THR A 261 6.44 -14.19 -9.87
N GLU A 262 5.15 -13.97 -9.60
CA GLU A 262 4.67 -12.84 -8.82
C GLU A 262 4.31 -13.26 -7.41
N ASP A 263 5.00 -12.68 -6.43
CA ASP A 263 4.73 -12.84 -5.01
C ASP A 263 3.36 -12.27 -4.62
N LEU A 264 2.76 -12.90 -3.61
CA LEU A 264 1.56 -12.37 -2.97
C LEU A 264 1.90 -11.12 -2.15
N GLN A 265 1.09 -10.08 -2.30
CA GLN A 265 1.23 -8.88 -1.47
C GLN A 265 0.74 -9.18 -0.04
N PRO A 266 1.39 -8.64 1.01
CA PRO A 266 0.92 -8.77 2.38
C PRO A 266 -0.56 -8.35 2.53
N GLY A 267 -1.32 -9.11 3.31
CA GLY A 267 -2.77 -8.90 3.45
C GLY A 267 -3.61 -9.46 2.30
N ALA A 268 -3.03 -10.28 1.42
CA ALA A 268 -3.78 -11.03 0.42
C ALA A 268 -4.80 -11.98 1.08
N HIS A 269 -5.93 -12.19 0.41
CA HIS A 269 -6.95 -13.16 0.79
C HIS A 269 -7.43 -13.94 -0.45
N ALA A 270 -7.81 -15.19 -0.22
CA ALA A 270 -8.31 -16.10 -1.24
C ALA A 270 -9.81 -16.35 -1.04
N LYS A 271 -10.58 -16.25 -2.12
CA LYS A 271 -11.97 -16.72 -2.16
C LYS A 271 -12.00 -18.23 -2.39
N LEU A 272 -12.59 -18.97 -1.46
CA LEU A 272 -12.76 -20.41 -1.54
C LEU A 272 -14.21 -20.75 -1.89
N LYS A 273 -14.40 -21.68 -2.81
CA LYS A 273 -15.65 -22.39 -3.01
C LYS A 273 -15.51 -23.79 -2.42
N LEU A 274 -16.22 -24.00 -1.32
CA LEU A 274 -16.22 -25.25 -0.58
C LEU A 274 -17.12 -26.28 -1.30
N PRO A 275 -16.85 -27.58 -1.17
CA PRO A 275 -17.67 -28.63 -1.77
C PRO A 275 -19.16 -28.59 -1.38
N ASN A 276 -19.51 -28.01 -0.22
CA ASN A 276 -20.90 -27.78 0.18
C ASN A 276 -21.56 -26.57 -0.49
N GLY A 277 -20.91 -25.96 -1.49
CA GLY A 277 -21.42 -24.83 -2.26
C GLY A 277 -21.16 -23.45 -1.63
N LEU A 278 -20.67 -23.39 -0.38
CA LEU A 278 -20.43 -22.12 0.29
C LEU A 278 -19.19 -21.40 -0.26
N LEU A 279 -19.30 -20.08 -0.39
CA LEU A 279 -18.19 -19.19 -0.75
C LEU A 279 -17.66 -18.49 0.50
N ARG A 280 -16.36 -18.56 0.76
CA ARG A 280 -15.73 -17.91 1.93
C ARG A 280 -14.37 -17.34 1.57
N SER A 281 -14.08 -16.14 2.06
CA SER A 281 -12.79 -15.48 1.87
C SER A 281 -11.94 -15.61 3.13
N TYR A 282 -10.68 -16.00 2.97
CA TYR A 282 -9.73 -16.18 4.07
C TYR A 282 -8.40 -15.49 3.74
N SER A 283 -7.83 -14.80 4.74
CA SER A 283 -6.51 -14.18 4.62
C SER A 283 -5.43 -15.25 4.44
N ILE A 284 -4.53 -14.99 3.50
CA ILE A 284 -3.35 -15.81 3.22
C ILE A 284 -2.26 -15.39 4.19
N VAL A 285 -1.74 -16.37 4.94
CA VAL A 285 -0.76 -16.15 5.99
C VAL A 285 0.67 -16.35 5.48
N SER A 286 0.87 -17.19 4.45
CA SER A 286 2.17 -17.42 3.80
C SER A 286 2.00 -18.06 2.43
N GLY A 287 3.04 -18.03 1.59
CA GLY A 287 3.12 -18.72 0.30
C GLY A 287 2.92 -17.83 -0.93
N ASP A 288 2.61 -18.46 -2.05
CA ASP A 288 2.48 -17.84 -3.37
C ASP A 288 1.14 -18.19 -4.06
N ARG A 289 1.00 -17.90 -5.36
CA ARG A 289 -0.25 -18.16 -6.11
C ARG A 289 -0.52 -19.62 -6.46
N ASN A 290 0.41 -20.52 -6.22
CA ASN A 290 0.29 -21.95 -6.44
C ASN A 290 0.25 -22.73 -5.13
N LYS A 291 0.87 -22.25 -4.06
CA LYS A 291 0.87 -22.91 -2.76
C LYS A 291 0.86 -21.89 -1.64
N PHE A 292 -0.16 -21.94 -0.78
CA PHE A 292 -0.31 -20.98 0.30
C PHE A 292 -1.00 -21.55 1.53
N GLU A 293 -0.81 -20.87 2.67
CA GLU A 293 -1.36 -21.24 3.97
C GLU A 293 -2.48 -20.30 4.39
N LEU A 294 -3.57 -20.88 4.91
CA LEU A 294 -4.70 -20.17 5.50
C LEU A 294 -4.82 -20.49 6.99
N GLY A 295 -5.15 -19.50 7.82
CA GLY A 295 -5.54 -19.71 9.22
C GLY A 295 -7.03 -19.48 9.41
N ILE A 296 -7.77 -20.50 9.86
CA ILE A 296 -9.23 -20.48 9.88
C ILE A 296 -9.75 -20.79 11.27
N ALA A 297 -10.47 -19.83 11.85
CA ALA A 297 -11.16 -20.03 13.13
C ALA A 297 -12.50 -20.76 12.95
N LEU A 298 -12.80 -21.67 13.87
CA LEU A 298 -14.10 -22.26 14.07
C LEU A 298 -15.00 -21.26 14.79
N GLU A 299 -16.06 -20.83 14.10
CA GLU A 299 -17.02 -19.88 14.63
C GLU A 299 -18.09 -20.59 15.47
N ASP A 300 -18.42 -20.02 16.64
CA ASP A 300 -19.39 -20.61 17.58
C ASP A 300 -20.78 -20.70 16.92
N LYS A 301 -21.14 -19.66 16.15
CA LYS A 301 -22.36 -19.59 15.32
C LYS A 301 -22.03 -19.66 13.83
N SER A 302 -21.26 -20.68 13.43
CA SER A 302 -20.84 -20.84 12.03
C SER A 302 -22.03 -20.96 11.06
N ARG A 303 -22.02 -20.18 9.98
CA ARG A 303 -22.91 -20.34 8.79
C ARG A 303 -22.47 -21.51 7.90
N GLY A 304 -21.99 -22.61 8.50
CA GLY A 304 -21.51 -23.82 7.83
C GLY A 304 -20.06 -23.79 7.31
N GLY A 305 -19.53 -22.65 6.85
CA GLY A 305 -18.22 -22.60 6.15
C GLY A 305 -17.02 -23.04 7.01
N SER A 306 -16.77 -22.36 8.12
CA SER A 306 -15.67 -22.71 9.03
C SER A 306 -15.85 -24.09 9.66
N ARG A 307 -17.10 -24.46 9.99
CA ARG A 307 -17.40 -25.80 10.50
C ARG A 307 -17.03 -26.90 9.49
N TYR A 308 -17.42 -26.73 8.23
CA TYR A 308 -17.14 -27.68 7.16
C TYR A 308 -15.63 -27.91 6.96
N LEU A 309 -14.84 -26.83 6.97
CA LEU A 309 -13.37 -26.92 6.88
C LEU A 309 -12.75 -27.66 8.08
N HIS A 310 -13.27 -27.45 9.28
CA HIS A 310 -12.77 -28.09 10.50
C HIS A 310 -13.18 -29.56 10.59
N GLU A 311 -14.45 -29.87 10.33
CA GLU A 311 -15.04 -31.17 10.63
C GLU A 311 -15.08 -32.13 9.44
N SER A 312 -15.18 -31.62 8.21
CA SER A 312 -15.42 -32.45 7.00
C SER A 312 -14.22 -32.52 6.06
N MET A 313 -13.42 -31.45 5.97
CA MET A 313 -12.26 -31.42 5.07
C MET A 313 -11.01 -32.05 5.71
N ALA A 314 -10.30 -32.87 4.94
CA ALA A 314 -9.07 -33.56 5.33
C ALA A 314 -7.92 -33.30 4.33
N VAL A 315 -6.70 -33.68 4.74
CA VAL A 315 -5.57 -33.73 3.81
C VAL A 315 -5.90 -34.69 2.67
N GLY A 316 -5.70 -34.24 1.44
CA GLY A 316 -6.09 -34.98 0.24
C GLY A 316 -7.27 -34.37 -0.50
N ASP A 317 -8.16 -33.69 0.21
CA ASP A 317 -9.38 -33.13 -0.38
C ASP A 317 -9.09 -31.95 -1.29
N VAL A 318 -9.95 -31.77 -2.28
CA VAL A 318 -9.85 -30.69 -3.27
C VAL A 318 -10.94 -29.66 -3.01
N LEU A 319 -10.56 -28.39 -3.06
CA LEU A 319 -11.46 -27.24 -3.04
C LEU A 319 -11.12 -26.30 -4.19
N GLN A 320 -12.04 -25.38 -4.49
CA GLN A 320 -11.83 -24.44 -5.57
C GLN A 320 -11.41 -23.08 -5.01
N VAL A 321 -10.30 -22.54 -5.51
CA VAL A 321 -9.81 -21.20 -5.21
C VAL A 321 -10.13 -20.27 -6.38
N GLY A 322 -10.81 -19.17 -6.09
CA GLY A 322 -11.14 -18.12 -7.03
C GLY A 322 -10.04 -17.07 -7.09
N ARG A 323 -10.44 -15.81 -7.25
CA ARG A 323 -9.50 -14.68 -7.28
C ARG A 323 -8.80 -14.52 -5.92
N ILE A 324 -7.50 -14.25 -5.98
CA ILE A 324 -6.71 -13.75 -4.85
C ILE A 324 -6.62 -12.23 -4.97
N THR A 325 -6.98 -11.54 -3.90
CA THR A 325 -7.06 -10.07 -3.82
C THR A 325 -6.34 -9.56 -2.58
N THR A 326 -5.89 -8.32 -2.61
CA THR A 326 -5.23 -7.66 -1.47
C THR A 326 -5.89 -6.31 -1.28
N ASP A 327 -6.45 -6.09 -0.10
CA ASP A 327 -7.12 -4.83 0.27
C ASP A 327 -6.34 -4.05 1.31
N VAL A 328 -5.43 -4.71 2.04
CA VAL A 328 -4.59 -4.05 3.05
C VAL A 328 -3.61 -3.10 2.37
N GLN A 329 -3.72 -1.81 2.69
CA GLN A 329 -2.83 -0.79 2.16
C GLN A 329 -1.56 -0.67 2.99
N VAL A 330 -0.41 -0.70 2.32
CA VAL A 330 0.89 -0.45 2.95
C VAL A 330 1.09 1.06 3.10
N ALA A 331 1.07 1.55 4.34
CA ALA A 331 1.16 2.97 4.67
C ALA A 331 2.61 3.47 4.66
N SER A 332 3.28 3.41 3.51
CA SER A 332 4.72 3.73 3.36
C SER A 332 5.12 5.18 3.72
N ALA A 333 4.15 6.09 3.84
CA ALA A 333 4.36 7.46 4.30
C ALA A 333 4.42 7.60 5.83
N SER A 334 4.00 6.57 6.57
CA SER A 334 4.03 6.54 8.03
C SER A 334 5.35 5.99 8.55
N SER A 335 5.81 6.51 9.69
CA SER A 335 7.07 6.10 10.31
C SER A 335 6.85 5.14 11.47
N ASN A 336 5.64 5.10 11.99
CA ASN A 336 5.22 4.23 13.09
C ASN A 336 3.98 3.46 12.63
N HIS A 337 3.90 2.18 12.95
CA HIS A 337 2.76 1.34 12.61
C HIS A 337 2.24 0.64 13.85
N VAL A 338 0.93 0.74 14.11
CA VAL A 338 0.30 0.16 15.29
C VAL A 338 -0.75 -0.83 14.84
N PHE A 339 -0.59 -2.09 15.22
CA PHE A 339 -1.57 -3.14 14.93
C PHE A 339 -2.43 -3.40 16.17
N ILE A 340 -3.74 -3.24 16.05
CA ILE A 340 -4.74 -3.57 17.08
C ILE A 340 -5.49 -4.81 16.60
N VAL A 341 -5.17 -5.94 17.21
CA VAL A 341 -5.55 -7.25 16.69
C VAL A 341 -6.33 -8.06 17.72
N GLY A 342 -7.39 -8.72 17.29
CA GLY A 342 -8.20 -9.62 18.13
C GLY A 342 -8.35 -11.02 17.53
N GLY A 343 -7.95 -12.04 18.28
CA GLY A 343 -8.18 -13.45 17.92
C GLY A 343 -7.63 -13.83 16.54
N ILE A 344 -8.49 -14.31 15.64
CA ILE A 344 -8.08 -14.75 14.30
C ILE A 344 -7.68 -13.60 13.37
N GLY A 345 -8.00 -12.35 13.72
CA GLY A 345 -7.63 -11.17 12.93
C GLY A 345 -6.13 -11.03 12.69
N ILE A 346 -5.29 -11.76 13.43
CA ILE A 346 -3.85 -11.83 13.20
C ILE A 346 -3.48 -12.31 11.80
N THR A 347 -4.32 -13.13 11.15
CA THR A 347 -4.05 -13.61 9.79
C THR A 347 -4.06 -12.50 8.75
N ALA A 348 -4.78 -11.39 8.99
CA ALA A 348 -4.81 -10.25 8.08
C ALA A 348 -3.47 -9.49 8.06
N PHE A 349 -2.73 -9.50 9.18
CA PHE A 349 -1.56 -8.62 9.37
C PHE A 349 -0.25 -9.35 9.65
N LEU A 350 -0.24 -10.67 9.88
CA LEU A 350 0.98 -11.39 10.22
C LEU A 350 2.07 -11.24 9.13
N ALA A 351 1.71 -11.44 7.86
CA ALA A 351 2.63 -11.26 6.74
C ALA A 351 3.12 -9.81 6.60
N LEU A 352 2.27 -8.83 6.92
CA LEU A 352 2.64 -7.41 6.87
C LEU A 352 3.60 -7.04 8.00
N ALA A 353 3.35 -7.54 9.22
CA ALA A 353 4.22 -7.32 10.37
C ALA A 353 5.60 -7.98 10.18
N GLU A 354 5.65 -9.17 9.57
CA GLU A 354 6.90 -9.83 9.20
C GLU A 354 7.68 -9.02 8.16
N ALA A 355 7.01 -8.54 7.11
CA ALA A 355 7.62 -7.67 6.11
C ALA A 355 8.15 -6.36 6.73
N TYR A 356 7.40 -5.75 7.65
CA TYR A 356 7.84 -4.54 8.38
C TYR A 356 9.07 -4.79 9.25
N ARG A 357 9.16 -5.97 9.89
CA ARG A 357 10.36 -6.37 10.63
C ARG A 357 11.57 -6.51 9.71
N GLU A 358 11.41 -7.14 8.54
CA GLU A 358 12.50 -7.38 7.57
C GLU A 358 13.08 -6.09 7.01
N VAL A 359 12.26 -5.07 6.77
CA VAL A 359 12.70 -3.77 6.27
C VAL A 359 12.89 -2.73 7.37
N HIS A 360 12.91 -3.16 8.64
CA HIS A 360 13.15 -2.32 9.83
C HIS A 360 12.19 -1.13 9.99
N TYR A 361 10.92 -1.27 9.58
CA TYR A 361 9.87 -0.32 9.98
C TYR A 361 9.66 -0.38 11.50
N ASN A 362 9.39 0.78 12.10
CA ASN A 362 9.01 0.81 13.51
C ASN A 362 7.53 0.42 13.63
N PHE A 363 7.25 -0.70 14.30
CA PHE A 363 5.89 -1.13 14.57
C PHE A 363 5.71 -1.76 15.94
N GLU A 364 4.48 -1.68 16.44
CA GLU A 364 4.00 -2.38 17.62
C GLU A 364 2.66 -3.07 17.33
N MET A 365 2.43 -4.22 17.97
CA MET A 365 1.23 -5.01 17.81
C MET A 365 0.62 -5.29 19.17
N HIS A 366 -0.56 -4.73 19.40
CA HIS A 366 -1.42 -5.03 20.53
C HIS A 366 -2.33 -6.18 20.11
N TYR A 367 -2.14 -7.36 20.72
CA TYR A 367 -2.86 -8.57 20.33
C TYR A 367 -3.68 -9.15 21.49
N ALA A 368 -5.01 -9.11 21.40
CA ALA A 368 -5.90 -9.68 22.39
C ALA A 368 -6.41 -11.07 22.00
N VAL A 369 -6.37 -11.98 22.98
CA VAL A 369 -6.87 -13.35 22.86
C VAL A 369 -7.72 -13.74 24.07
N ARG A 370 -8.56 -14.78 23.91
CA ARG A 370 -9.37 -15.31 25.02
C ARG A 370 -8.48 -15.92 26.10
N SER A 371 -7.47 -16.67 25.68
CA SER A 371 -6.42 -17.21 26.52
C SER A 371 -5.11 -17.25 25.74
N ALA A 372 -3.97 -17.31 26.43
CA ALA A 372 -2.69 -17.55 25.75
C ALA A 372 -2.69 -18.85 24.95
N ALA A 373 -3.57 -19.84 25.25
CA ALA A 373 -3.75 -21.08 24.48
C ALA A 373 -4.40 -20.84 23.09
N ASP A 374 -5.08 -19.72 22.90
CA ASP A 374 -5.76 -19.34 21.66
C ASP A 374 -4.88 -18.57 20.67
N VAL A 375 -3.58 -18.45 20.92
CA VAL A 375 -2.62 -17.81 20.00
C VAL A 375 -2.25 -18.80 18.88
N PRO A 376 -2.68 -18.59 17.61
CA PRO A 376 -2.23 -19.39 16.49
C PRO A 376 -0.83 -18.94 16.02
N PHE A 377 -0.13 -19.75 15.22
CA PHE A 377 1.15 -19.38 14.61
C PHE A 377 2.22 -18.91 15.62
N ARG A 378 2.26 -19.51 16.82
CA ARG A 378 3.10 -19.06 17.94
C ARG A 378 4.56 -18.83 17.59
N SER A 379 5.16 -19.71 16.79
CA SER A 379 6.57 -19.57 16.39
C SER A 379 6.80 -18.29 15.58
N ARG A 380 5.86 -17.95 14.68
CA ARG A 380 5.95 -16.76 13.83
C ARG A 380 5.73 -15.49 14.64
N LEU A 381 4.71 -15.47 15.50
CA LEU A 381 4.49 -14.38 16.45
C LEU A 381 5.67 -14.19 17.41
N GLY A 382 6.24 -15.28 17.92
CA GLY A 382 7.41 -15.26 18.79
C GLY A 382 8.63 -14.63 18.12
N ALA A 383 8.80 -14.83 16.81
CA ALA A 383 9.87 -14.21 16.03
C ALA A 383 9.71 -12.68 15.89
N LEU A 384 8.50 -12.13 16.05
CA LEU A 384 8.28 -10.68 16.12
C LEU A 384 8.74 -10.08 17.47
N GLY A 385 8.96 -10.91 18.48
CA GLY A 385 9.62 -10.56 19.73
C GLY A 385 8.92 -9.41 20.47
N ARG A 386 9.72 -8.42 20.89
CA ARG A 386 9.27 -7.27 21.71
C ARG A 386 8.25 -6.36 21.02
N SER A 387 8.04 -6.49 19.71
CA SER A 387 7.05 -5.70 18.98
C SER A 387 5.62 -6.18 19.24
N VAL A 388 5.41 -7.34 19.89
CA VAL A 388 4.07 -7.86 20.17
C VAL A 388 3.77 -7.79 21.67
N ARG A 389 2.70 -7.09 22.03
CA ARG A 389 2.09 -7.09 23.37
C ARG A 389 0.84 -7.94 23.36
N LEU A 390 0.92 -9.12 23.98
CA LEU A 390 -0.21 -10.04 24.14
C LEU A 390 -1.08 -9.59 25.33
N TYR A 391 -2.40 -9.65 25.16
CA TYR A 391 -3.40 -9.45 26.21
C TYR A 391 -4.23 -10.72 26.37
N ASP A 392 -4.02 -11.42 27.48
CA ASP A 392 -4.69 -12.67 27.83
C ASP A 392 -5.91 -12.41 28.72
N ARG A 393 -7.10 -12.51 28.14
CA ARG A 393 -8.36 -12.29 28.87
C ARG A 393 -8.55 -13.24 30.05
N ALA A 394 -8.05 -14.48 29.97
CA ALA A 394 -8.16 -15.47 31.05
C ALA A 394 -7.30 -15.10 32.27
N LYS A 395 -6.25 -14.31 32.07
CA LYS A 395 -5.44 -13.71 33.16
C LYS A 395 -6.00 -12.38 33.69
N GLY A 396 -7.16 -11.96 33.20
CA GLY A 396 -7.76 -10.66 33.54
C GLY A 396 -7.19 -9.48 32.77
N GLU A 397 -6.25 -9.71 31.84
CA GLU A 397 -5.68 -8.64 31.02
C GLU A 397 -6.71 -8.11 30.02
N ARG A 398 -6.69 -6.80 29.79
CA ARG A 398 -7.54 -6.12 28.80
C ARG A 398 -6.69 -5.16 28.00
N MET A 399 -6.97 -5.14 26.70
CA MET A 399 -6.39 -4.16 25.79
C MET A 399 -7.16 -2.85 25.95
N ASP A 400 -6.47 -1.82 26.40
CA ASP A 400 -7.00 -0.47 26.49
C ASP A 400 -6.79 0.24 25.15
N ILE A 401 -7.83 0.22 24.30
CA ILE A 401 -7.78 0.80 22.96
C ILE A 401 -7.69 2.33 23.04
N ASP A 402 -8.37 2.94 24.02
CA ASP A 402 -8.39 4.39 24.19
C ASP A 402 -6.99 4.90 24.57
N GLU A 403 -6.30 4.20 25.47
CA GLU A 403 -4.92 4.55 25.82
C GLU A 403 -3.94 4.34 24.66
N ILE A 404 -4.09 3.26 23.89
CA ILE A 404 -3.26 3.03 22.68
C ILE A 404 -3.44 4.19 21.70
N MET A 405 -4.68 4.59 21.40
CA MET A 405 -4.97 5.68 20.46
C MET A 405 -4.45 7.04 20.97
N ARG A 406 -4.60 7.33 22.27
CA ARG A 406 -4.11 8.58 22.88
C ARG A 406 -2.58 8.68 22.93
N THR A 407 -1.88 7.55 22.96
CA THR A 407 -0.41 7.49 23.10
C THR A 407 0.30 7.23 21.77
N LEU A 408 -0.42 7.23 20.65
CA LEU A 408 0.16 7.07 19.32
C LEU A 408 1.30 8.07 19.10
N LYS A 409 2.43 7.54 18.62
CA LYS A 409 3.55 8.37 18.22
C LYS A 409 3.17 9.22 17.01
N TRP A 410 3.84 10.36 16.85
CA TRP A 410 3.65 11.20 15.67
C TRP A 410 3.89 10.41 14.38
N ASN A 411 3.09 10.67 13.33
CA ASN A 411 3.14 9.98 12.04
C ASN A 411 2.96 8.44 12.14
N SER A 412 1.99 8.03 12.96
CA SER A 412 1.54 6.63 13.08
C SER A 412 0.44 6.31 12.06
N HIS A 413 0.41 5.07 11.58
CA HIS A 413 -0.73 4.47 10.91
C HIS A 413 -1.23 3.27 11.72
N VAL A 414 -2.55 3.16 11.90
CA VAL A 414 -3.16 2.14 12.74
C VAL A 414 -3.87 1.09 11.89
N TYR A 415 -3.58 -0.18 12.12
CA TYR A 415 -4.22 -1.32 11.48
C TYR A 415 -5.10 -2.04 12.50
N VAL A 416 -6.39 -2.19 12.23
CA VAL A 416 -7.33 -2.80 13.17
C VAL A 416 -8.02 -3.99 12.54
N CYS A 417 -7.99 -5.14 13.22
CA CYS A 417 -8.72 -6.34 12.81
C CYS A 417 -9.09 -7.18 14.03
N GLY A 418 -10.38 -7.43 14.24
CA GLY A 418 -10.85 -8.16 15.40
C GLY A 418 -12.37 -8.30 15.43
N PRO A 419 -12.92 -8.81 16.54
CA PRO A 419 -14.36 -8.90 16.75
C PRO A 419 -15.05 -7.53 16.61
N THR A 420 -16.31 -7.49 16.16
CA THR A 420 -17.07 -6.25 15.90
C THR A 420 -16.95 -5.22 17.02
N ARG A 421 -17.10 -5.64 18.29
CA ARG A 421 -16.98 -4.74 19.45
C ARG A 421 -15.62 -4.05 19.57
N MET A 422 -14.54 -4.73 19.19
CA MET A 422 -13.18 -4.16 19.16
C MET A 422 -13.04 -3.16 18.00
N MET A 423 -13.58 -3.50 16.83
CA MET A 423 -13.56 -2.63 15.66
C MET A 423 -14.33 -1.33 15.90
N GLU A 424 -15.51 -1.41 16.53
CA GLU A 424 -16.31 -0.26 16.92
C GLU A 424 -15.61 0.61 17.97
N ALA A 425 -15.01 0.00 18.99
CA ALA A 425 -14.25 0.72 20.01
C ALA A 425 -13.05 1.47 19.40
N ALA A 426 -12.31 0.83 18.51
CA ALA A 426 -11.18 1.45 17.82
C ALA A 426 -11.63 2.59 16.89
N ARG A 427 -12.77 2.46 16.19
CA ARG A 427 -13.33 3.55 15.38
C ARG A 427 -13.68 4.76 16.23
N LYS A 428 -14.41 4.54 17.32
CA LYS A 428 -14.77 5.60 18.27
C LYS A 428 -13.53 6.29 18.84
N ALA A 429 -12.54 5.52 19.30
CA ALA A 429 -11.31 6.06 19.86
C ALA A 429 -10.49 6.85 18.82
N ALA A 430 -10.47 6.41 17.56
CA ALA A 430 -9.82 7.12 16.47
C ALA A 430 -10.49 8.48 16.19
N GLU A 431 -11.83 8.51 16.14
CA GLU A 431 -12.61 9.74 15.98
C GLU A 431 -12.37 10.72 17.15
N GLU A 432 -12.42 10.24 18.40
CA GLU A 432 -12.18 11.06 19.59
C GLU A 432 -10.76 11.63 19.66
N CYS A 433 -9.77 10.91 19.12
CA CYS A 433 -8.39 11.38 19.01
C CYS A 433 -8.13 12.23 17.76
N GLY A 434 -9.13 12.44 16.90
CA GLY A 434 -9.03 13.26 15.69
C GLY A 434 -8.13 12.65 14.60
N LEU A 435 -8.05 11.32 14.51
CA LEU A 435 -7.33 10.66 13.42
C LEU A 435 -8.10 10.84 12.10
N GLU A 436 -7.37 11.10 11.02
CA GLU A 436 -7.93 11.14 9.68
C GLU A 436 -8.28 9.72 9.20
N GLU A 437 -9.23 9.58 8.26
CA GLU A 437 -9.65 8.28 7.71
C GLU A 437 -8.46 7.52 7.09
N ASN A 438 -7.48 8.23 6.53
CA ASN A 438 -6.26 7.63 5.95
C ASN A 438 -5.20 7.23 6.99
N ASP A 439 -5.34 7.64 8.26
CA ASP A 439 -4.44 7.26 9.34
C ASP A 439 -4.81 5.90 9.97
N VAL A 440 -6.00 5.34 9.64
CA VAL A 440 -6.50 4.09 10.21
C VAL A 440 -7.08 3.16 9.14
N HIS A 441 -6.55 1.94 9.09
CA HIS A 441 -7.03 0.86 8.22
C HIS A 441 -7.80 -0.20 9.02
N PHE A 442 -9.00 -0.55 8.57
CA PHE A 442 -9.86 -1.56 9.21
C PHE A 442 -10.08 -2.77 8.31
N GLU A 443 -9.78 -3.97 8.82
CA GLU A 443 -10.10 -5.25 8.18
C GLU A 443 -11.15 -6.02 8.99
N ALA A 444 -12.35 -6.21 8.44
CA ALA A 444 -13.33 -7.13 9.02
C ALA A 444 -13.18 -8.54 8.42
N PHE A 445 -13.23 -9.60 9.23
CA PHE A 445 -13.26 -11.00 8.76
C PHE A 445 -14.67 -11.62 8.80
N SER A 446 -15.63 -10.90 9.37
CA SER A 446 -17.03 -11.27 9.45
C SER A 446 -17.88 -10.03 9.29
N ALA A 447 -18.99 -10.15 8.58
CA ALA A 447 -20.04 -9.14 8.54
C ALA A 447 -21.31 -9.71 9.15
N ASP A 448 -22.02 -8.90 9.93
CA ASP A 448 -23.41 -9.18 10.26
C ASP A 448 -24.27 -8.81 9.06
N THR A 449 -24.85 -9.83 8.43
CA THR A 449 -25.69 -9.69 7.24
C THR A 449 -27.18 -9.75 7.57
N SER A 450 -27.53 -10.01 8.84
CA SER A 450 -28.92 -10.17 9.26
C SER A 450 -29.63 -8.82 9.47
N GLY A 451 -30.95 -8.78 9.33
CA GLY A 451 -31.75 -7.60 9.64
C GLY A 451 -33.14 -7.64 9.02
N ASP A 452 -33.90 -6.55 9.11
CA ASP A 452 -35.28 -6.53 8.62
C ASP A 452 -35.36 -6.81 7.10
N PRO A 453 -36.40 -7.53 6.62
CA PRO A 453 -36.60 -7.73 5.19
C PRO A 453 -36.84 -6.41 4.47
N PHE A 454 -36.38 -6.32 3.22
CA PHE A 454 -36.59 -5.12 2.40
C PHE A 454 -36.80 -5.45 0.92
N GLU A 455 -37.33 -4.48 0.18
CA GLU A 455 -37.54 -4.57 -1.27
C GLU A 455 -36.53 -3.71 -2.01
N VAL A 456 -36.00 -4.23 -3.11
CA VAL A 456 -35.05 -3.53 -3.98
C VAL A 456 -35.56 -3.54 -5.42
N GLU A 457 -35.65 -2.36 -6.02
CA GLU A 457 -35.94 -2.20 -7.45
C GLU A 457 -34.63 -2.02 -8.23
N VAL A 458 -34.38 -2.87 -9.23
CA VAL A 458 -33.20 -2.78 -10.10
C VAL A 458 -33.56 -2.01 -11.37
N VAL A 459 -33.27 -0.71 -11.38
CA VAL A 459 -33.84 0.23 -12.37
C VAL A 459 -33.41 -0.10 -13.79
N ASN A 460 -32.17 -0.56 -13.99
CA ASN A 460 -31.60 -0.88 -15.31
C ASN A 460 -31.88 -2.34 -15.75
N ARG A 461 -32.74 -3.07 -15.03
CA ARG A 461 -33.19 -4.42 -15.38
C ARG A 461 -34.72 -4.48 -15.39
N GLU A 462 -35.31 -3.66 -16.26
CA GLU A 462 -36.77 -3.56 -16.45
C GLU A 462 -37.54 -3.20 -15.16
N GLY A 463 -36.89 -2.55 -14.19
CA GLY A 463 -37.49 -2.23 -12.89
C GLY A 463 -37.81 -3.47 -12.05
N LYS A 464 -37.09 -4.59 -12.24
CA LYS A 464 -37.33 -5.84 -11.49
C LYS A 464 -37.23 -5.57 -9.99
N VAL A 465 -38.30 -5.91 -9.27
CA VAL A 465 -38.35 -5.81 -7.81
C VAL A 465 -37.98 -7.15 -7.18
N LEU A 466 -36.96 -7.13 -6.32
CA LEU A 466 -36.49 -8.30 -5.58
C LEU A 466 -36.79 -8.12 -4.10
N LYS A 467 -37.01 -9.24 -3.41
CA LYS A 467 -37.19 -9.28 -1.95
C LYS A 467 -35.92 -9.84 -1.33
N VAL A 468 -35.41 -9.15 -0.32
CA VAL A 468 -34.26 -9.58 0.47
C VAL A 468 -34.75 -9.98 1.84
N GLY A 469 -34.65 -11.27 2.16
CA GLY A 469 -35.04 -11.83 3.45
C GLY A 469 -34.12 -11.43 4.62
N GLU A 470 -34.46 -11.90 5.81
CA GLU A 470 -33.78 -11.51 7.06
C GLU A 470 -32.34 -12.00 7.15
N GLU A 471 -32.06 -13.17 6.59
CA GLU A 471 -30.79 -13.90 6.72
C GLU A 471 -30.00 -13.97 5.41
N GLU A 472 -30.47 -13.30 4.35
CA GLU A 472 -29.77 -13.22 3.06
C GLU A 472 -29.32 -11.79 2.77
N THR A 473 -28.22 -11.70 2.02
CA THR A 473 -27.65 -10.44 1.54
C THR A 473 -28.30 -10.02 0.22
N LEU A 474 -28.26 -8.72 -0.08
CA LEU A 474 -28.66 -8.21 -1.38
C LEU A 474 -27.82 -8.85 -2.51
N LEU A 475 -26.52 -9.05 -2.29
CA LEU A 475 -25.62 -9.69 -3.26
C LEU A 475 -26.08 -11.12 -3.61
N GLU A 476 -26.46 -11.93 -2.62
CA GLU A 476 -26.95 -13.29 -2.85
C GLU A 476 -28.23 -13.28 -3.70
N VAL A 477 -29.16 -12.37 -3.39
CA VAL A 477 -30.40 -12.19 -4.15
C VAL A 477 -30.11 -11.73 -5.58
N LEU A 478 -29.22 -10.76 -5.77
CA LEU A 478 -28.84 -10.25 -7.10
C LEU A 478 -28.20 -11.35 -7.96
N LYS A 479 -27.26 -12.11 -7.40
CA LYS A 479 -26.62 -13.23 -8.11
C LYS A 479 -27.63 -14.30 -8.53
N ARG A 480 -28.60 -14.61 -7.67
CA ARG A 480 -29.64 -15.61 -7.92
C ARG A 480 -30.66 -15.15 -8.96
N GLU A 481 -31.13 -13.92 -8.85
CA GLU A 481 -32.32 -13.45 -9.57
C GLU A 481 -32.01 -12.66 -10.86
N VAL A 482 -30.83 -12.03 -10.96
CA VAL A 482 -30.51 -11.08 -12.03
C VAL A 482 -29.36 -11.58 -12.93
N GLY A 483 -28.61 -12.59 -12.46
CA GLY A 483 -27.40 -13.10 -13.10
C GLY A 483 -26.16 -12.30 -12.68
N GLY A 484 -24.98 -12.95 -12.70
CA GLY A 484 -23.73 -12.55 -12.04
C GLY A 484 -23.04 -11.26 -12.52
N ASP A 485 -23.78 -10.19 -12.80
CA ASP A 485 -23.25 -8.88 -13.18
C ASP A 485 -22.67 -8.10 -11.99
N VAL A 486 -23.06 -8.43 -10.75
CA VAL A 486 -22.49 -7.80 -9.55
C VAL A 486 -21.23 -8.53 -9.11
N GLU A 487 -20.08 -7.90 -9.36
CA GLU A 487 -18.79 -8.41 -8.92
C GLU A 487 -18.71 -8.48 -7.38
N SER A 488 -17.93 -9.43 -6.86
CA SER A 488 -17.74 -9.58 -5.41
C SER A 488 -16.43 -10.28 -5.07
N SER A 489 -15.72 -9.75 -4.08
CA SER A 489 -14.45 -10.32 -3.59
C SER A 489 -14.56 -10.72 -2.11
N CYS A 490 -14.42 -9.77 -1.17
CA CYS A 490 -14.33 -10.09 0.26
C CYS A 490 -15.64 -10.62 0.88
N GLU A 491 -16.80 -10.15 0.37
CA GLU A 491 -18.15 -10.44 0.90
C GLU A 491 -18.33 -10.14 2.41
N VAL A 492 -17.50 -9.24 2.95
CA VAL A 492 -17.56 -8.75 4.34
C VAL A 492 -17.51 -7.21 4.43
N GLY A 493 -17.51 -6.52 3.29
CA GLY A 493 -17.65 -5.06 3.23
C GLY A 493 -16.35 -4.25 3.27
N ASN A 494 -15.18 -4.88 3.09
CA ASN A 494 -13.87 -4.18 3.11
C ASN A 494 -13.41 -3.70 1.73
N CYS A 495 -13.62 -4.51 0.67
CA CYS A 495 -12.99 -4.30 -0.64
C CYS A 495 -13.72 -3.34 -1.59
N GLY A 496 -15.01 -3.06 -1.34
CA GLY A 496 -15.84 -2.23 -2.23
C GLY A 496 -16.24 -2.86 -3.57
N THR A 497 -15.77 -4.06 -3.93
CA THR A 497 -16.11 -4.71 -5.21
C THR A 497 -17.61 -4.93 -5.41
N CYS A 498 -18.36 -5.16 -4.32
CA CYS A 498 -19.81 -5.37 -4.35
C CYS A 498 -20.63 -4.06 -4.41
N LYS A 499 -20.00 -2.92 -4.71
CA LYS A 499 -20.62 -1.59 -4.76
C LYS A 499 -21.64 -1.51 -5.89
N VAL A 500 -22.85 -1.08 -5.56
CA VAL A 500 -23.94 -0.80 -6.50
C VAL A 500 -24.41 0.64 -6.33
N GLY A 501 -24.93 1.25 -7.40
CA GLY A 501 -25.42 2.62 -7.38
C GLY A 501 -26.77 2.72 -6.66
N LEU A 502 -26.89 3.60 -5.67
CA LEU A 502 -28.15 3.88 -4.98
C LEU A 502 -28.87 5.03 -5.69
N LYS A 503 -30.13 4.82 -6.08
CA LYS A 503 -30.95 5.85 -6.76
C LYS A 503 -31.96 6.50 -5.83
N THR A 504 -32.72 5.70 -5.07
CA THR A 504 -33.68 6.20 -4.07
C THR A 504 -33.77 5.26 -2.87
N GLY A 505 -34.26 5.80 -1.75
CA GLY A 505 -34.46 5.05 -0.51
C GLY A 505 -33.37 5.30 0.53
N ARG A 506 -33.46 4.62 1.68
CA ARG A 506 -32.48 4.72 2.78
C ARG A 506 -31.77 3.40 2.95
N VAL A 507 -30.47 3.47 3.27
CA VAL A 507 -29.61 2.30 3.45
C VAL A 507 -29.02 2.32 4.86
N ASP A 508 -29.08 1.18 5.53
CA ASP A 508 -28.23 0.86 6.68
C ASP A 508 -26.85 0.47 6.12
N HIS A 509 -25.93 1.42 6.10
CA HIS A 509 -24.59 1.22 5.54
C HIS A 509 -23.72 0.40 6.49
N ARG A 510 -23.34 -0.80 6.04
CA ARG A 510 -22.42 -1.68 6.74
C ARG A 510 -21.11 -1.83 5.95
N GLY A 511 -20.04 -2.20 6.64
CA GLY A 511 -18.70 -2.31 6.06
C GLY A 511 -17.91 -1.00 6.08
N THR A 512 -16.68 -1.06 5.59
CA THR A 512 -15.69 0.01 5.67
C THR A 512 -15.24 0.54 4.31
N ALA A 513 -15.65 -0.10 3.21
CA ALA A 513 -15.14 0.24 1.88
C ALA A 513 -15.66 1.56 1.29
N LEU A 514 -16.77 2.11 1.80
CA LEU A 514 -17.36 3.35 1.27
C LEU A 514 -17.02 4.52 2.17
N THR A 515 -16.51 5.60 1.56
CA THR A 515 -16.36 6.89 2.23
C THR A 515 -17.72 7.52 2.53
N SER A 516 -17.76 8.52 3.41
CA SER A 516 -19.00 9.26 3.73
C SER A 516 -19.64 9.90 2.50
N GLU A 517 -18.85 10.33 1.51
CA GLU A 517 -19.35 10.90 0.25
C GLU A 517 -19.94 9.81 -0.65
N GLU A 518 -19.28 8.65 -0.78
CA GLU A 518 -19.78 7.54 -1.60
C GLU A 518 -21.09 6.95 -1.05
N LYS A 519 -21.28 6.95 0.27
CA LYS A 519 -22.52 6.47 0.90
C LYS A 519 -23.77 7.23 0.44
N ILE A 520 -23.64 8.45 -0.08
CA ILE A 520 -24.78 9.24 -0.59
C ILE A 520 -25.41 8.59 -1.82
N GLY A 521 -24.60 7.98 -2.69
CA GLY A 521 -25.04 7.48 -4.00
C GLY A 521 -24.73 6.01 -4.24
N SER A 522 -24.30 5.25 -3.24
CA SER A 522 -23.88 3.86 -3.41
C SER A 522 -24.08 3.02 -2.15
N MET A 523 -24.20 1.70 -2.30
CA MET A 523 -24.21 0.75 -1.19
C MET A 523 -23.38 -0.50 -1.47
N LEU A 524 -22.91 -1.16 -0.42
CA LEU A 524 -22.22 -2.45 -0.51
C LEU A 524 -23.25 -3.57 -0.46
N SER A 525 -23.60 -4.15 -1.61
CA SER A 525 -24.64 -5.19 -1.72
C SER A 525 -24.37 -6.45 -0.88
N CYS A 526 -23.10 -6.70 -0.52
CA CYS A 526 -22.70 -7.86 0.24
C CYS A 526 -22.95 -7.75 1.76
N VAL A 527 -23.18 -6.55 2.29
CA VAL A 527 -23.33 -6.35 3.75
C VAL A 527 -24.37 -5.31 4.14
N SER A 528 -24.56 -4.24 3.35
CA SER A 528 -25.53 -3.19 3.64
C SER A 528 -26.95 -3.66 3.39
N ARG A 529 -27.91 -3.08 4.14
CA ARG A 529 -29.34 -3.39 4.02
C ARG A 529 -30.16 -2.16 3.63
N GLY A 530 -31.25 -2.36 2.90
CA GLY A 530 -32.23 -1.30 2.65
C GLY A 530 -33.16 -1.13 3.85
N ILE A 531 -33.68 0.08 4.04
CA ILE A 531 -34.74 0.35 5.02
C ILE A 531 -36.05 0.53 4.24
N GLY A 532 -36.93 -0.47 4.30
CA GLY A 532 -38.19 -0.49 3.57
C GLY A 532 -37.99 -0.82 2.09
N ARG A 533 -38.14 0.17 1.21
CA ARG A 533 -37.94 0.01 -0.24
C ARG A 533 -36.85 0.95 -0.74
N ILE A 534 -35.93 0.40 -1.53
CA ILE A 534 -34.84 1.14 -2.18
C ILE A 534 -34.85 0.87 -3.70
N SER A 535 -34.21 1.74 -4.47
CA SER A 535 -33.92 1.49 -5.88
C SER A 535 -32.41 1.61 -6.15
N ILE A 536 -31.89 0.69 -6.95
CA ILE A 536 -30.47 0.59 -7.28
C ILE A 536 -30.25 0.45 -8.79
N GLU A 537 -29.03 0.76 -9.21
CA GLU A 537 -28.50 0.46 -10.54
C GLU A 537 -27.26 -0.43 -10.38
N ILE A 538 -27.19 -1.51 -11.16
CA ILE A 538 -26.11 -2.51 -11.12
C ILE A 538 -25.23 -2.49 -12.36
#